data_AF-A0A8S3ZX14-F1
#
_entry.id   AF-A0A8S3ZX14-F1
#
_cell.length_a   1.000
_cell.length_b   1.000
_cell.length_c   1.000
_cell.angle_alpha   90.00
_cell.angle_beta   90.00
_cell.angle_gamma   90.00
#
_symmetry.space_group_name_H-M   'P 1'
#
loop_
_entity.id
_entity.type
_entity.pdbx_description
1 polymer ?
#
loop_
_entity_poly.entity_id
_entity_poly.type
_entity_poly.pdbx_seq_one_letter_code
_entity_poly.pdbx_strand_id
1 'polypeptide(L)'
;MRNDQLKEIRQEWSHSRFFFGKNKIMQIALGRMEDGEHRENLSKLMWQLQGQTGLLFTNKGEKEVLQYFDQLYIPNYARSGTVAAQTVELEEGPIPEFSHSLESQLRQLGLPVQLKRGVVQMQRGHTVCEKGQVLNPEQCRIL
;
A
#
# COMPACT_ATOMS: atom_id res chain seq x y z
N MET A 1 1.70 -3.47 -2.72
CA MET A 1 0.44 -3.61 -3.48
C MET A 1 -0.17 -4.99 -3.23
N ARG A 2 -1.50 -5.13 -3.10
CA ARG A 2 -2.15 -6.44 -2.93
C ARG A 2 -2.12 -7.21 -4.27
N ASN A 3 -2.15 -8.54 -4.21
CA ASN A 3 -2.14 -9.37 -5.42
C ASN A 3 -3.34 -9.09 -6.33
N ASP A 4 -4.51 -8.78 -5.77
CA ASP A 4 -5.71 -8.52 -6.58
C ASP A 4 -5.61 -7.20 -7.35
N GLN A 5 -5.11 -6.15 -6.70
CA GLN A 5 -4.80 -4.87 -7.36
C GLN A 5 -3.79 -5.06 -8.51
N LEU A 6 -2.76 -5.89 -8.29
CA LEU A 6 -1.79 -6.21 -9.34
C LEU A 6 -2.42 -7.01 -10.50
N LYS A 7 -3.43 -7.85 -10.24
CA LYS A 7 -4.15 -8.55 -11.30
C LYS A 7 -4.94 -7.57 -12.18
N GLU A 8 -5.61 -6.60 -11.59
CA GLU A 8 -6.36 -5.57 -12.32
C GLU A 8 -5.42 -4.77 -13.23
N ILE A 9 -4.29 -4.28 -12.68
CA ILE A 9 -3.28 -3.56 -13.47
C ILE A 9 -2.76 -4.44 -14.62
N ARG A 10 -2.52 -5.73 -14.38
CA ARG A 10 -2.09 -6.67 -15.43
C ARG A 10 -3.15 -6.90 -16.51
N GLN A 11 -4.43 -6.84 -16.17
CA GLN A 11 -5.51 -6.95 -17.14
C GLN A 11 -5.61 -5.69 -18.00
N GLU A 12 -5.56 -4.52 -17.38
CA GLU A 12 -5.56 -3.23 -18.06
C GLU A 12 -4.33 -3.08 -18.98
N TRP A 13 -3.16 -3.47 -18.47
CA TRP A 13 -1.90 -3.48 -19.20
C TRP A 13 -1.62 -4.84 -19.84
N SER A 14 -2.63 -5.48 -20.43
CA SER A 14 -2.51 -6.80 -21.08
C SER A 14 -1.50 -6.84 -22.24
N HIS A 15 -1.25 -5.70 -22.87
CA HIS A 15 -0.25 -5.49 -23.91
C HIS A 15 1.19 -5.38 -23.37
N SER A 16 1.35 -5.33 -22.05
CA SER A 16 2.63 -5.23 -21.35
C SER A 16 2.86 -6.47 -20.49
N ARG A 17 4.08 -6.64 -20.01
CA ARG A 17 4.48 -7.77 -19.17
C ARG A 17 5.16 -7.29 -17.90
N PHE A 18 4.53 -7.58 -16.77
CA PHE A 18 5.12 -7.37 -15.44
C PHE A 18 5.86 -8.63 -15.00
N PHE A 19 7.14 -8.48 -14.68
CA PHE A 19 7.99 -9.55 -14.17
C PHE A 19 8.43 -9.24 -12.74
N PHE A 20 8.15 -10.17 -11.82
CA PHE A 20 8.59 -10.08 -10.43
C PHE A 20 9.40 -11.32 -10.10
N GLY A 21 10.56 -11.13 -9.50
CA GLY A 21 11.45 -12.21 -9.12
C GLY A 21 12.42 -11.74 -8.04
N LYS A 22 13.35 -12.61 -7.65
CA LYS A 22 14.44 -12.17 -6.78
C LYS A 22 15.30 -11.17 -7.53
N ASN A 23 15.53 -9.99 -6.96
CA ASN A 23 16.33 -8.92 -7.58
C ASN A 23 17.67 -9.44 -8.11
N LYS A 24 18.36 -10.29 -7.33
CA LYS A 24 19.64 -10.89 -7.71
C LYS A 24 19.56 -11.76 -8.98
N ILE A 25 18.43 -12.42 -9.23
CA ILE A 25 18.20 -13.21 -10.45
C ILE A 25 17.91 -12.29 -11.63
N MET A 26 17.07 -11.27 -11.42
CA MET A 26 16.76 -10.28 -12.46
C MET A 26 18.00 -9.50 -12.90
N GLN A 27 18.87 -9.11 -11.96
CA GLN A 27 20.16 -8.47 -12.25
C GLN A 27 21.08 -9.37 -13.09
N ILE A 28 21.12 -10.68 -12.81
CA ILE A 28 21.89 -11.62 -13.66
C ILE A 28 21.30 -11.67 -15.07
N ALA A 29 19.97 -11.74 -15.18
CA ALA A 29 19.29 -11.84 -16.47
C ALA A 29 19.45 -10.58 -17.36
N LEU A 30 19.59 -9.40 -16.74
CA LEU A 30 19.84 -8.14 -17.46
C LEU A 30 21.31 -7.94 -17.88
N GLY A 31 22.24 -8.69 -17.27
CA GLY A 31 23.68 -8.53 -17.45
C GLY A 31 24.31 -7.73 -16.32
N ARG A 32 25.29 -8.32 -15.62
CA ARG A 32 25.97 -7.68 -14.47
C ARG A 32 27.04 -6.66 -14.86
N MET A 33 27.52 -6.75 -16.08
CA MET A 33 28.60 -5.97 -16.66
C MET A 33 28.28 -5.77 -18.12
N GLU A 34 28.89 -4.75 -18.74
CA GLU A 34 28.62 -4.36 -20.14
C GLU A 34 28.84 -5.48 -21.16
N ASP A 35 29.73 -6.42 -20.84
CA ASP A 35 30.04 -7.61 -21.64
C ASP A 35 28.92 -8.68 -21.65
N GLY A 36 28.10 -8.72 -20.61
CA GLY A 36 27.03 -9.70 -20.40
C GLY A 36 25.63 -9.16 -20.68
N GLU A 37 25.51 -7.92 -21.16
CA GLU A 37 24.22 -7.31 -21.43
C GLU A 37 23.67 -7.73 -22.78
N HIS A 38 22.38 -8.04 -22.84
CA HIS A 38 21.72 -8.35 -24.11
C HIS A 38 21.48 -7.11 -24.98
N ARG A 39 21.43 -5.92 -24.36
CA ARG A 39 21.30 -4.61 -25.01
C ARG A 39 22.11 -3.59 -24.23
N GLU A 40 22.59 -2.57 -24.91
CA GLU A 40 23.34 -1.49 -24.26
C GLU A 40 22.54 -0.86 -23.11
N ASN A 41 23.21 -0.58 -21.99
CA ASN A 41 22.71 0.16 -20.82
C ASN A 41 21.72 -0.58 -19.89
N LEU A 42 21.41 -1.85 -20.11
CA LEU A 42 20.64 -2.69 -19.17
C LEU A 42 21.32 -2.88 -17.80
N SER A 43 22.65 -2.93 -17.73
CA SER A 43 23.46 -3.05 -16.51
C SER A 43 23.23 -1.85 -15.60
N LYS A 44 22.91 -0.69 -16.15
CA LYS A 44 22.56 0.52 -15.39
C LYS A 44 21.25 0.35 -14.61
N LEU A 45 20.32 -0.49 -15.08
CA LEU A 45 19.06 -0.77 -14.38
C LEU A 45 19.27 -1.60 -13.11
N MET A 46 20.38 -2.31 -12.98
CA MET A 46 20.66 -3.12 -11.79
C MET A 46 20.68 -2.31 -10.49
N TRP A 47 21.20 -1.08 -10.56
CA TRP A 47 21.27 -0.18 -9.41
C TRP A 47 19.89 0.21 -8.89
N GLN A 48 18.88 0.15 -9.75
CA GLN A 48 17.47 0.42 -9.42
C GLN A 48 16.75 -0.82 -8.88
N LEU A 49 17.28 -2.03 -9.07
CA LEU A 49 16.69 -3.28 -8.58
C LEU A 49 16.98 -3.51 -7.08
N GLN A 50 16.50 -2.61 -6.23
CA GLN A 50 16.60 -2.69 -4.77
C GLN A 50 15.22 -2.82 -4.11
N GLY A 51 15.16 -3.41 -2.92
CA GLY A 51 13.89 -3.59 -2.20
C GLY A 51 12.85 -4.42 -2.96
N GLN A 52 11.56 -4.07 -2.79
CA GLN A 52 10.44 -4.70 -3.50
C GLN A 52 10.24 -4.07 -4.88
N THR A 53 11.07 -4.47 -5.84
CA THR A 53 11.04 -3.96 -7.21
C THR A 53 10.70 -5.05 -8.22
N GLY A 54 10.01 -4.68 -9.29
CA GLY A 54 9.71 -5.53 -10.45
C GLY A 54 10.05 -4.84 -11.76
N LEU A 55 10.05 -5.58 -12.85
CA LEU A 55 10.29 -5.07 -14.20
C LEU A 55 8.97 -4.97 -14.96
N LEU A 56 8.80 -3.88 -15.71
CA LEU A 56 7.70 -3.71 -16.67
C LEU A 56 8.29 -3.63 -18.07
N PHE A 57 7.90 -4.58 -18.92
CA PHE A 57 8.18 -4.54 -20.35
C PHE A 57 6.92 -4.06 -21.07
N THR A 58 7.02 -2.92 -21.75
CA THR A 58 5.90 -2.29 -22.43
C THR A 58 6.33 -1.68 -23.75
N ASN A 59 5.40 -1.60 -24.70
CA ASN A 59 5.57 -0.88 -25.95
C ASN A 59 5.07 0.58 -25.84
N LYS A 60 4.53 1.00 -24.69
CA LYS A 60 4.10 2.36 -24.43
C LYS A 60 5.29 3.29 -24.20
N GLY A 61 5.12 4.56 -24.52
CA GLY A 61 6.16 5.57 -24.30
C GLY A 61 6.34 5.88 -22.81
N GLU A 62 7.56 6.23 -22.42
CA GLU A 62 7.93 6.53 -21.02
C GLU A 62 6.95 7.51 -20.34
N LYS A 63 6.58 8.61 -21.01
CA LYS A 63 5.67 9.63 -20.46
C LYS A 63 4.29 9.06 -20.13
N GLU A 64 3.75 8.20 -20.98
CA GLU A 64 2.43 7.59 -20.78
C GLU A 64 2.48 6.62 -19.60
N VAL A 65 3.55 5.84 -19.49
CA VAL A 65 3.78 4.91 -18.38
C VAL A 65 3.86 5.68 -17.05
N LEU A 66 4.70 6.72 -16.99
CA LEU A 66 4.86 7.52 -15.78
C LEU A 66 3.55 8.20 -15.36
N GLN A 67 2.84 8.82 -16.30
CA GLN A 67 1.54 9.46 -16.03
C GLN A 67 0.52 8.48 -15.46
N TYR A 68 0.44 7.27 -16.02
CA TYR A 68 -0.46 6.24 -15.52
C TYR A 68 -0.14 5.86 -14.06
N PHE A 69 1.13 5.58 -13.74
CA PHE A 69 1.50 5.16 -12.39
C PHE A 69 1.46 6.31 -11.36
N ASP A 70 1.67 7.55 -11.78
CA ASP A 70 1.51 8.73 -10.92
C ASP A 70 0.04 8.96 -10.56
N GLN A 71 -0.88 8.66 -11.48
CA GLN A 71 -2.34 8.78 -11.25
C GLN A 71 -2.94 7.55 -10.57
N LEU A 72 -2.21 6.43 -10.52
CA LEU A 72 -2.68 5.19 -9.95
C LEU A 72 -2.75 5.30 -8.42
N TYR A 73 -3.92 5.70 -7.93
CA TYR A 73 -4.25 5.72 -6.51
C TYR A 73 -5.29 4.65 -6.19
N ILE A 74 -4.90 3.67 -5.38
CA ILE A 74 -5.81 2.60 -4.95
C ILE A 74 -5.92 2.63 -3.42
N PRO A 75 -7.11 2.94 -2.86
CA PRO A 75 -7.35 2.90 -1.43
C PRO A 75 -7.02 1.51 -0.86
N ASN A 76 -6.36 1.49 0.29
CA ASN A 76 -5.96 0.24 0.92
C ASN A 76 -5.91 0.40 2.44
N TYR A 77 -6.36 -0.63 3.15
CA TYR A 77 -6.27 -0.69 4.60
C TYR A 77 -4.82 -0.63 5.08
N ALA A 78 -4.64 -0.02 6.24
CA ALA A 78 -3.32 0.18 6.81
C ALA A 78 -2.70 -1.15 7.25
N ARG A 79 -1.36 -1.19 7.32
CA ARG A 79 -0.62 -2.37 7.78
C ARG A 79 0.31 -2.01 8.92
N SER A 80 0.42 -2.92 9.88
CA SER A 80 1.38 -2.75 10.97
C SER A 80 2.78 -2.57 10.39
N GLY A 81 3.53 -1.61 10.93
CA GLY A 81 4.86 -1.24 10.47
C GLY A 81 4.88 -0.29 9.28
N THR A 82 3.73 0.10 8.71
CA THR A 82 3.69 1.17 7.70
C THR A 82 3.65 2.54 8.36
N VAL A 83 4.23 3.54 7.68
CA VAL A 83 4.19 4.92 8.13
C VAL A 83 2.85 5.53 7.73
N ALA A 84 2.15 6.15 8.68
CA ALA A 84 0.88 6.81 8.45
C ALA A 84 1.05 7.95 7.44
N ALA A 85 0.31 7.89 6.32
CA ALA A 85 0.35 8.89 5.26
C ALA A 85 -0.34 10.21 5.66
N GLN A 86 -1.27 10.13 6.62
CA GLN A 86 -2.07 11.24 7.13
C GLN A 86 -2.38 11.03 8.61
N THR A 87 -2.69 12.12 9.31
CA THR A 87 -3.23 12.08 10.67
C THR A 87 -4.70 11.68 10.61
N VAL A 88 -5.11 10.72 11.44
CA VAL A 88 -6.52 10.27 11.53
C VAL A 88 -7.04 10.53 12.93
N GLU A 89 -8.04 11.39 13.02
CA GLU A 89 -8.73 11.75 14.24
C GLU A 89 -10.20 11.37 14.14
N LEU A 90 -10.70 10.69 15.16
CA LEU A 90 -12.12 10.35 15.27
C LEU A 90 -12.78 11.35 16.23
N GLU A 91 -13.80 12.05 15.75
CA GLU A 91 -14.55 13.02 16.55
C GLU A 91 -15.47 12.33 17.57
N GLU A 92 -15.88 13.09 18.60
CA GLU A 92 -16.89 12.67 19.55
C GLU A 92 -18.27 12.57 18.85
N GLY A 93 -19.03 11.51 19.13
CA GLY A 93 -20.37 11.35 18.56
C GLY A 93 -20.73 9.92 18.16
N PRO A 94 -21.93 9.71 17.60
CA PRO A 94 -22.36 8.40 17.12
C PRO A 94 -21.56 7.98 15.88
N ILE A 95 -21.01 6.77 15.90
CA ILE A 95 -20.34 6.14 14.76
C ILE A 95 -21.20 4.96 14.30
N PRO A 96 -22.22 5.20 13.45
CA PRO A 96 -23.14 4.16 13.00
C PRO A 96 -22.48 3.11 12.10
N GLU A 97 -21.28 3.41 11.56
CA GLU A 97 -20.51 2.51 10.72
C GLU A 97 -20.01 1.27 11.48
N PHE A 98 -19.83 1.38 12.81
CA PHE A 98 -19.46 0.24 13.64
C PHE A 98 -20.69 -0.51 14.15
N SER A 99 -20.68 -1.83 13.94
CA SER A 99 -21.68 -2.72 14.54
C SER A 99 -21.60 -2.67 16.07
N HIS A 100 -22.75 -2.77 16.74
CA HIS A 100 -22.85 -2.86 18.19
C HIS A 100 -22.01 -4.02 18.79
N SER A 101 -21.80 -5.10 18.02
CA SER A 101 -20.96 -6.23 18.43
C SER A 101 -19.47 -5.88 18.50
N LEU A 102 -19.02 -4.86 17.77
CA LEU A 102 -17.63 -4.43 17.74
C LEU A 102 -17.25 -3.52 18.91
N GLU A 103 -18.20 -3.05 19.71
CA GLU A 103 -17.96 -2.11 20.80
C GLU A 103 -16.90 -2.61 21.80
N SER A 104 -17.02 -3.88 22.24
CA SER A 104 -16.04 -4.50 23.14
C SER A 104 -14.64 -4.57 22.51
N GLN A 105 -14.57 -4.87 21.20
CA GLN A 105 -13.31 -4.95 20.47
C GLN A 105 -12.67 -3.57 20.27
N LEU A 106 -13.47 -2.55 19.92
CA LEU A 106 -13.00 -1.16 19.77
C LEU A 106 -12.45 -0.63 21.09
N ARG A 107 -13.12 -0.96 22.21
CA ARG A 107 -12.62 -0.62 23.55
C ARG A 107 -11.30 -1.31 23.87
N GLN A 108 -11.13 -2.57 23.47
CA GLN A 108 -9.84 -3.29 23.60
C GLN A 108 -8.72 -2.66 22.75
N LEU A 109 -9.06 -2.06 21.61
CA LEU A 109 -8.13 -1.34 20.74
C LEU A 109 -7.81 0.08 21.25
N GLY A 110 -8.28 0.45 22.44
CA GLY A 110 -7.99 1.74 23.08
C GLY A 110 -8.93 2.89 22.70
N LEU A 111 -9.97 2.64 21.90
CA LEU A 111 -10.95 3.66 21.54
C LEU A 111 -11.91 3.94 22.72
N PRO A 112 -12.12 5.21 23.09
CA PRO A 112 -13.07 5.59 24.14
C PRO A 112 -14.51 5.54 23.60
N VAL A 113 -15.05 4.34 23.40
CA VAL A 113 -16.42 4.13 22.88
C VAL A 113 -17.39 3.62 23.95
N GLN A 114 -18.68 3.90 23.75
CA GLN A 114 -19.78 3.43 24.57
C GLN A 114 -21.00 3.10 23.72
N LEU A 115 -21.70 2.01 24.03
CA LEU A 115 -22.97 1.69 23.41
C LEU A 115 -24.10 2.55 24.01
N LYS A 116 -24.73 3.42 23.20
CA LYS A 116 -25.96 4.13 23.59
C LYS A 116 -27.07 3.82 22.60
N ARG A 117 -28.19 3.29 23.11
CA ARG A 117 -29.39 2.93 22.31
C ARG A 117 -29.08 2.03 21.10
N GLY A 118 -28.12 1.10 21.25
CA GLY A 118 -27.72 0.18 20.19
C GLY A 118 -26.74 0.75 19.16
N VAL A 119 -26.32 2.01 19.29
CA VAL A 119 -25.31 2.65 18.42
C VAL A 119 -24.03 2.86 19.21
N VAL A 120 -22.89 2.55 18.59
CA VAL A 120 -21.56 2.84 19.15
C VAL A 120 -21.34 4.35 19.11
N GLN A 121 -21.09 4.97 20.26
CA GLN A 121 -20.75 6.38 20.38
C GLN A 121 -19.32 6.54 20.87
N MET A 122 -18.55 7.39 20.19
CA MET A 122 -17.28 7.89 20.69
C MET A 122 -17.56 8.87 21.84
N GLN A 123 -16.95 8.64 23.00
CA GLN A 123 -17.13 9.46 24.21
C GLN A 123 -16.31 10.74 24.20
N ARG A 124 -15.22 10.76 23.45
CA ARG A 124 -14.33 11.92 23.28
C ARG A 124 -13.52 11.74 22.01
N GLY A 125 -13.06 12.84 21.42
CA GLY A 125 -12.15 12.78 20.28
C GLY A 125 -10.93 11.90 20.55
N HIS A 126 -10.53 11.08 19.58
CA HIS A 126 -9.38 10.19 19.69
C HIS A 126 -8.53 10.21 18.41
N THR A 127 -7.27 10.60 18.55
CA THR A 127 -6.27 10.52 17.48
C THR A 127 -5.77 9.08 17.37
N VAL A 128 -6.14 8.40 16.28
CA VAL A 128 -5.73 7.02 16.00
C VAL A 128 -4.25 6.99 15.61
N CYS A 129 -3.83 7.88 14.73
CA CYS A 129 -2.43 8.02 14.31
C CYS A 129 -2.12 9.42 13.80
N GLU A 130 -0.85 9.81 13.90
CA GLU A 130 -0.33 11.05 13.31
C GLU A 130 0.45 10.78 12.02
N LYS A 131 0.42 11.72 11.08
CA LYS A 131 1.22 11.65 9.85
C LYS A 131 2.70 11.44 10.18
N GLY A 132 3.31 10.41 9.61
CA GLY A 132 4.72 10.06 9.86
C GLY A 132 4.94 9.04 11.00
N GLN A 133 3.90 8.68 11.76
CA GLN A 133 3.98 7.66 12.80
C GLN A 133 4.02 6.25 12.20
N VAL A 134 4.82 5.35 12.78
CA VAL A 134 4.77 3.91 12.44
C VAL A 134 3.53 3.29 13.09
N LEU A 135 2.65 2.74 12.26
CA LEU A 135 1.38 2.17 12.70
C LEU A 135 1.57 0.84 13.41
N ASN A 136 0.92 0.69 14.55
CA ASN A 136 0.87 -0.58 15.29
C ASN A 136 -0.30 -1.47 14.80
N PRO A 137 -0.34 -2.76 15.20
CA PRO A 137 -1.41 -3.67 14.78
C PRO A 137 -2.82 -3.24 15.21
N GLU A 138 -2.96 -2.52 16.32
CA GLU A 138 -4.25 -2.10 16.87
C GLU A 138 -4.84 -0.93 16.07
N GLN A 139 -4.01 0.09 15.78
CA GLN A 139 -4.33 1.20 14.89
C GLN A 139 -4.73 0.70 13.50
N CYS A 140 -4.03 -0.29 12.96
CA CYS A 140 -4.34 -0.87 11.64
C CYS A 140 -5.63 -1.70 11.61
N ARG A 141 -6.19 -2.08 12.76
CA ARG A 141 -7.54 -2.70 12.79
C ARG A 141 -8.65 -1.67 12.77
N ILE A 142 -8.32 -0.43 13.11
CA ILE A 142 -9.23 0.71 13.08
C ILE A 142 -9.23 1.36 11.68
N LEU A 143 -8.07 1.39 11.00
CA LEU A 143 -7.81 2.03 9.70
C LEU A 143 -7.96 1.08 8.50
#